data_AF-A0A7T6Z757-F1
#
_entry.id   AF-A0A7T6Z757-F1
#
_cell.length_a   1.000
_cell.length_b   1.000
_cell.length_c   1.000
_cell.angle_alpha   90.00
_cell.angle_beta   90.00
_cell.angle_gamma   90.00
#
_symmetry.space_group_name_H-M   'P 1'
#
loop_
_entity.id
_entity.type
_entity.pdbx_description
1 polymer ?
#
loop_
_entity_poly.entity_id
_entity_poly.type
_entity_poly.pdbx_seq_one_letter_code
_entity_poly.pdbx_strand_id
1 'polypeptide(L)' 'MMTVKELEDELSLLKSDYVRVQGDVEKMESIGGNVRPATRQLRHLEEEINRVRQQLKESKQ' A
#
# COMPACT_ATOMS: atom_id res chain seq x y z
N MET A 1 4.01 8.08 -19.91
CA MET A 1 4.49 6.95 -19.07
C MET A 1 5.19 7.60 -17.88
N MET A 2 4.87 7.20 -16.65
CA MET A 2 5.62 7.69 -15.48
C MET A 2 7.08 7.25 -15.61
N THR A 3 7.99 8.07 -15.11
CA THR A 3 9.40 7.75 -15.01
C THR A 3 9.64 6.69 -13.92
N VAL A 4 10.75 5.97 -14.02
CA VAL A 4 11.17 5.01 -12.98
C VAL A 4 11.21 5.66 -11.60
N LYS A 5 11.69 6.91 -11.53
CA LYS A 5 11.76 7.66 -10.26
C LYS A 5 10.36 7.94 -9.69
N GLU A 6 9.42 8.40 -10.53
CA GLU A 6 8.04 8.65 -10.08
C GLU A 6 7.37 7.38 -9.56
N LEU A 7 7.60 6.23 -10.22
CA LEU A 7 7.10 4.94 -9.76
C LEU A 7 7.76 4.47 -8.45
N GLU A 8 9.05 4.77 -8.23
CA GLU A 8 9.74 4.48 -6.97
C GLU A 8 9.22 5.36 -5.82
N ASP A 9 9.00 6.63 -6.10
CA ASP A 9 8.41 7.60 -5.16
C ASP A 9 6.98 7.17 -4.79
N GLU A 10 6.15 6.82 -5.78
CA GLU A 10 4.79 6.30 -5.57
C GLU A 10 4.78 5.00 -4.75
N LEU A 11 5.66 4.05 -5.08
CA LEU A 11 5.79 2.80 -4.32
C LEU A 11 6.20 3.05 -2.87
N SER A 12 7.05 4.06 -2.61
CA SER A 12 7.46 4.45 -1.27
C SER A 12 6.27 4.98 -0.46
N LEU A 13 5.47 5.87 -1.06
CA LEU A 13 4.27 6.42 -0.45
C LEU A 13 3.23 5.33 -0.12
N LEU A 14 2.94 4.46 -1.09
CA LEU A 14 1.99 3.36 -0.90
C LEU A 14 2.40 2.41 0.24
N LYS A 15 3.71 2.12 0.37
CA LYS A 15 4.23 1.32 1.49
C LYS A 15 4.11 2.04 2.83
N SER A 16 4.37 3.35 2.86
CA SER A 16 4.20 4.15 4.08
C SER A 16 2.74 4.14 4.55
N ASP A 17 1.80 4.30 3.61
CA ASP A 17 0.37 4.20 3.91
C ASP A 17 -0.04 2.80 4.37
N TYR A 18 0.51 1.75 3.75
CA TYR A 18 0.25 0.38 4.18
C TYR A 18 0.62 0.15 5.64
N VAL A 19 1.84 0.56 6.05
CA VAL A 19 2.31 0.42 7.44
C VAL A 19 1.42 1.21 8.40
N ARG A 20 1.01 2.43 8.03
CA ARG A 20 0.13 3.25 8.85
C ARG A 20 -1.23 2.59 9.06
N VAL A 21 -1.88 2.15 7.98
CA VAL A 21 -3.20 1.49 8.05
C VAL A 21 -3.12 0.16 8.80
N GLN A 22 -2.01 -0.57 8.69
CA GLN A 22 -1.78 -1.78 9.47
C GLN A 22 -1.75 -1.47 10.97
N GLY A 23 -1.03 -0.42 11.38
CA GLY A 23 -1.05 0.05 12.77
C GLY A 23 -2.45 0.46 13.25
N ASP A 24 -3.25 1.08 12.37
CA ASP A 24 -4.65 1.41 12.67
C ASP A 24 -5.51 0.16 12.86
N VAL A 25 -5.28 -0.91 12.07
CA VAL A 25 -5.93 -2.22 12.25
C VAL A 25 -5.58 -2.82 13.61
N GLU A 26 -4.29 -2.93 13.92
CA GLU A 26 -3.81 -3.50 15.19
C GLU A 26 -4.38 -2.75 16.40
N LYS A 27 -4.40 -1.42 16.32
CA LYS A 27 -5.00 -0.57 17.35
C LYS A 27 -6.51 -0.82 17.47
N MET A 28 -7.24 -0.90 16.36
CA MET A 28 -8.68 -1.18 16.38
C MET A 28 -8.98 -2.58 16.92
N GLU A 29 -8.19 -3.59 16.59
CA GLU A 29 -8.31 -4.93 17.15
C GLU A 29 -8.12 -4.92 18.67
N SER A 30 -7.13 -4.17 19.17
CA SER A 30 -6.82 -4.09 20.61
C SER A 30 -7.96 -3.55 21.47
N ILE A 31 -8.84 -2.71 20.88
CA ILE A 31 -10.00 -2.12 21.56
C ILE A 31 -11.31 -2.84 21.23
N GLY A 32 -11.26 -3.98 20.52
CA GLY A 32 -12.44 -4.73 20.08
C GLY A 32 -13.28 -4.03 19.00
N GLY A 33 -12.66 -3.10 18.26
CA GLY A 33 -13.30 -2.31 17.22
C GLY A 33 -13.51 -3.06 15.91
N ASN A 34 -14.32 -2.49 15.01
CA ASN A 34 -14.56 -3.07 13.69
C ASN A 34 -13.41 -2.78 12.72
N VAL A 35 -12.61 -3.80 12.43
CA VAL A 35 -11.43 -3.67 11.55
C VAL A 35 -11.72 -3.83 10.06
N ARG A 36 -12.94 -4.24 9.68
CA ARG A 36 -13.33 -4.50 8.28
C ARG A 36 -13.05 -3.33 7.32
N PRO A 37 -13.26 -2.05 7.70
CA PRO A 37 -12.94 -0.94 6.81
C PRO A 37 -11.44 -0.82 6.54
N ALA A 38 -10.60 -0.88 7.58
CA ALA A 38 -9.16 -0.72 7.43
C ALA A 38 -8.51 -1.93 6.74
N THR A 39 -8.98 -3.15 6.99
CA THR A 39 -8.52 -4.34 6.22
C THR A 39 -8.91 -4.28 4.74
N ARG A 40 -10.06 -3.70 4.37
CA ARG A 40 -10.36 -3.43 2.96
C ARG A 40 -9.37 -2.44 2.35
N GLN A 41 -9.01 -1.39 3.10
CA GLN A 41 -8.01 -0.42 2.65
C GLN A 41 -6.63 -1.04 2.48
N LEU A 42 -6.20 -1.93 3.39
CA LEU A 42 -4.94 -2.69 3.24
C LEU A 42 -4.90 -3.50 1.95
N ARG A 43 -5.99 -4.22 1.62
CA ARG A 43 -6.06 -4.99 0.38
C ARG A 43 -5.94 -4.11 -0.85
N HIS A 44 -6.58 -2.94 -0.87
CA HIS A 44 -6.44 -2.00 -1.98
C HIS A 44 -5.02 -1.46 -2.10
N LEU A 45 -4.36 -1.17 -0.98
CA LEU A 45 -2.94 -0.77 -0.99
C LEU A 45 -2.04 -1.89 -1.53
N GLU A 46 -2.31 -3.16 -1.20
CA GLU A 46 -1.58 -4.31 -1.75
C GLU A 46 -1.74 -4.43 -3.27
N GLU A 47 -2.98 -4.25 -3.78
CA GLU A 47 -3.27 -4.26 -5.21
C GLU A 47 -2.48 -3.17 -5.95
N GLU A 48 -2.49 -1.93 -5.45
CA GLU A 48 -1.75 -0.82 -6.07
C GLU A 48 -0.23 -0.99 -5.95
N ILE A 49 0.29 -1.45 -4.80
CA ILE A 49 1.72 -1.76 -4.62
C ILE A 49 2.18 -2.79 -5.66
N ASN A 50 1.39 -3.85 -5.88
CA ASN A 50 1.73 -4.90 -6.84
C ASN A 50 1.70 -4.36 -8.28
N ARG A 51 0.73 -3.52 -8.61
CA ARG A 51 0.65 -2.85 -9.90
C ARG A 51 1.87 -1.97 -10.17
N VAL A 52 2.26 -1.11 -9.23
CA VAL A 52 3.44 -0.23 -9.38
C VAL A 52 4.73 -1.05 -9.48
N ARG A 53 4.86 -2.13 -8.70
CA ARG A 53 6.00 -3.07 -8.83
C ARG A 53 6.09 -3.70 -10.21
N GLN A 54 4.96 -4.07 -10.81
CA GLN A 54 4.94 -4.60 -12.17
C GLN A 54 5.39 -3.54 -13.18
N GLN A 55 4.88 -2.32 -13.09
CA GLN A 55 5.29 -1.21 -13.96
C GLN A 55 6.78 -0.87 -13.81
N LEU A 56 7.32 -0.91 -12.59
CA LEU A 56 8.76 -0.73 -12.34
C LEU A 56 9.59 -1.83 -12.98
N LYS A 57 9.13 -3.08 -12.92
CA LYS A 57 9.81 -4.20 -13.55
C LYS A 57 9.85 -4.03 -15.07
N GLU A 58 8.72 -3.66 -15.67
CA GLU A 58 8.60 -3.41 -17.11
C GLU A 58 9.43 -2.20 -17.56
N SER A 59 9.53 -1.16 -16.74
CA SER A 59 10.28 0.06 -17.07
C SER A 59 11.80 -0.06 -16.90
N LYS A 60 12.29 -1.13 -16.25
CA LYS A 60 13.72 -1.41 -16.02
C LYS A 60 14.28 -2.51 -16.93
N GLN A 61 13.44 -3.10 -17.79
CA GLN A 61 13.85 -4.07 -18.82
C GLN A 61 14.31 -3.36 -20.08
#